data_AF-A0A9E2MEG8-F1
#
_entry.id   AF-A0A9E2MEG8-F1
#
_cell.length_a   1.000
_cell.length_b   1.000
_cell.length_c   1.000
_cell.angle_alpha   90.00
_cell.angle_beta   90.00
_cell.angle_gamma   90.00
#
_symmetry.space_group_name_H-M   'P 1'
#
loop_
_entity.id
_entity.type
_entity.pdbx_description
1 polymer ?
#
loop_
_entity_poly.entity_id
_entity_poly.type
_entity_poly.pdbx_seq_one_letter_code
_entity_poly.pdbx_strand_id
1 'polypeptide(L)'
;MARSKTSQKWLKEHFDDVYVQRAHQEGYRGRAAYKLLEIQKRDHLIKPGMIVVDLGAAPGGWSQVVAKLLKGNGKIIAMDLLPIDPIDGVDFILGDFRDAEVI
;
A
#
# COMPACT_ATOMS: atom_id res chain seq x y z
N MET A 1 -21.01 -11.07 22.93
CA MET A 1 -19.90 -10.21 23.41
C MET A 1 -20.26 -8.75 23.12
N ALA A 2 -20.35 -7.92 24.15
CA ALA A 2 -20.71 -6.50 23.98
C ALA A 2 -19.57 -5.73 23.30
N ARG A 3 -19.86 -5.11 22.14
CA ARG A 3 -18.92 -4.21 21.45
C ARG A 3 -18.57 -3.05 22.39
N SER A 4 -17.29 -2.85 22.70
CA SER A 4 -16.87 -1.77 23.59
C SER A 4 -17.19 -0.41 22.94
N LYS A 5 -17.62 0.58 23.73
CA LYS A 5 -17.94 1.95 23.27
C LYS A 5 -16.76 2.61 22.55
N THR A 6 -15.53 2.23 22.90
CA THR A 6 -14.29 2.67 22.24
C THR A 6 -14.19 2.19 20.80
N SER A 7 -14.69 0.97 20.51
CA SER A 7 -14.69 0.42 19.14
C SER A 7 -15.61 1.22 18.20
N GLN A 8 -16.76 1.69 18.69
CA GLN A 8 -17.68 2.48 17.86
C GLN A 8 -17.13 3.87 17.55
N LYS A 9 -16.44 4.50 18.50
CA LYS A 9 -15.80 5.81 18.26
C LYS A 9 -14.66 5.69 17.24
N TRP A 10 -13.80 4.67 17.36
CA TRP A 10 -12.72 4.41 16.41
C TRP A 10 -13.24 4.06 15.01
N LEU A 11 -14.29 3.22 14.91
CA LEU A 11 -14.94 2.94 13.63
C LEU A 11 -15.53 4.22 13.01
N LYS A 12 -16.18 5.07 13.82
CA LYS A 12 -16.72 6.34 13.35
C LYS A 12 -15.61 7.29 12.86
N GLU A 13 -14.53 7.45 13.62
CA GLU A 13 -13.36 8.23 13.22
C GLU A 13 -12.70 7.68 11.94
N HIS A 14 -12.72 6.36 11.74
CA HIS A 14 -12.20 5.71 10.54
C HIS A 14 -13.10 5.97 9.31
N PHE A 15 -14.43 5.90 9.47
CA PHE A 15 -15.37 6.19 8.38
C PHE A 15 -15.44 7.69 8.06
N ASP A 16 -15.27 8.55 9.06
CA ASP A 16 -15.25 10.00 8.91
C ASP A 16 -13.86 10.52 8.45
N ASP A 17 -12.85 9.63 8.30
CA ASP A 17 -11.53 10.01 7.80
C ASP A 17 -11.63 10.36 6.31
N VAL A 18 -11.47 11.67 6.04
CA VAL A 18 -11.47 12.24 4.68
C VAL A 18 -10.50 11.51 3.76
N TYR A 19 -9.36 11.04 4.25
CA TYR A 19 -8.39 10.31 3.41
C TYR A 19 -8.83 8.87 3.11
N VAL A 20 -9.62 8.24 3.97
CA VAL A 20 -10.21 6.92 3.67
C VAL A 20 -11.25 7.08 2.56
N GLN A 21 -12.15 8.06 2.71
CA GLN A 21 -13.17 8.37 1.69
C GLN A 21 -12.52 8.77 0.36
N ARG A 22 -11.52 9.65 0.41
CA ARG A 22 -10.78 10.09 -0.76
C ARG A 22 -10.02 8.94 -1.43
N ALA A 23 -9.36 8.08 -0.66
CA ALA A 23 -8.69 6.89 -1.21
C ALA A 23 -9.68 6.00 -1.96
N HIS A 24 -10.86 5.76 -1.39
CA HIS A 24 -11.91 5.00 -2.05
C HIS A 24 -12.39 5.67 -3.35
N GLN A 25 -12.67 6.98 -3.31
CA GLN A 25 -13.09 7.77 -4.49
C GLN A 25 -12.03 7.79 -5.60
N GLU A 26 -10.75 7.87 -5.25
CA GLU A 26 -9.62 7.90 -6.19
C GLU A 26 -9.11 6.49 -6.57
N GLY A 27 -9.75 5.43 -6.07
CA GLY A 27 -9.42 4.02 -6.39
C GLY A 27 -8.12 3.50 -5.76
N TYR A 28 -7.64 4.12 -4.68
CA TYR A 28 -6.54 3.62 -3.88
C TYR A 28 -7.01 2.61 -2.83
N ARG A 29 -6.22 1.57 -2.61
CA ARG A 29 -6.50 0.48 -1.64
C ARG A 29 -6.35 0.89 -0.18
N GLY A 30 -5.93 2.12 0.10
CA GLY A 30 -5.90 2.66 1.45
C GLY A 30 -5.31 4.07 1.51
N ARG A 31 -5.63 4.78 2.59
CA ARG A 31 -5.15 6.16 2.83
C ARG A 31 -3.63 6.29 2.91
N ALA A 32 -2.91 5.18 3.13
CA ALA A 32 -1.45 5.16 3.16
C ALA A 32 -0.83 5.60 1.82
N ALA A 33 -1.54 5.44 0.69
CA ALA A 33 -1.11 5.92 -0.62
C ALA A 33 -0.71 7.40 -0.61
N TYR A 34 -1.45 8.25 0.12
CA TYR A 34 -1.16 9.68 0.20
C TYR A 34 0.17 9.98 0.87
N LYS A 35 0.62 9.15 1.83
CA LYS A 35 1.93 9.33 2.47
C LYS A 35 3.06 9.18 1.44
N LEU A 36 3.00 8.15 0.60
CA LEU A 36 4.02 7.94 -0.43
C LEU A 36 3.93 8.99 -1.53
N LEU A 37 2.73 9.41 -1.92
CA LEU A 37 2.55 10.51 -2.88
C LEU A 37 3.12 11.84 -2.37
N GLU A 38 2.96 12.15 -1.09
CA GLU A 38 3.55 13.34 -0.47
C GLU A 38 5.08 13.27 -0.41
N ILE A 39 5.64 12.12 0.02
CA ILE A 39 7.09 11.87 -0.01
C ILE A 39 7.62 12.04 -1.42
N GLN A 40 6.95 11.43 -2.41
CA GLN A 40 7.35 11.53 -3.80
C GLN A 40 7.29 12.96 -4.33
N LYS A 41 6.27 13.73 -3.96
CA LYS A 41 6.11 15.14 -4.36
C LYS A 41 7.23 16.01 -3.81
N ARG A 42 7.71 15.74 -2.58
CA ARG A 42 8.74 16.52 -1.92
C ARG A 42 10.15 16.10 -2.35
N ASP A 43 10.41 14.80 -2.36
CA ASP A 43 11.77 14.25 -2.40
C ASP A 43 12.12 13.64 -3.77
N HIS A 44 11.12 13.47 -4.67
CA HIS A 44 11.29 12.82 -5.98
C HIS A 44 12.02 11.48 -5.89
N LEU A 45 11.70 10.70 -4.86
CA LEU A 45 12.40 9.49 -4.43
C LEU A 45 12.38 8.39 -5.50
N ILE A 46 11.20 8.10 -6.05
CA ILE A 46 10.97 7.05 -7.05
C ILE A 46 11.13 7.64 -8.45
N LYS A 47 11.94 7.00 -9.28
CA LYS A 47 12.22 7.41 -10.66
C LYS A 47 11.97 6.25 -11.63
N PRO A 48 11.61 6.52 -12.89
CA PRO A 48 11.49 5.48 -13.91
C PRO A 48 12.78 4.65 -14.02
N GLY A 49 12.63 3.35 -14.23
CA GLY A 49 13.71 2.37 -14.36
C GLY A 49 14.19 1.76 -13.04
N MET A 50 13.68 2.20 -11.89
CA MET A 50 14.07 1.65 -10.59
C MET A 50 13.47 0.26 -10.35
N ILE A 51 14.18 -0.52 -9.55
CA ILE A 51 13.65 -1.72 -8.89
C ILE A 51 13.22 -1.30 -7.49
N VAL A 52 11.95 -1.55 -7.16
CA VAL A 52 11.34 -1.17 -5.88
C VAL A 52 10.87 -2.42 -5.16
N VAL A 53 11.22 -2.51 -3.88
CA VAL A 53 10.73 -3.57 -2.98
C VAL A 53 9.80 -2.93 -1.94
N ASP A 54 8.55 -3.40 -1.87
CA ASP A 54 7.53 -2.96 -0.91
C ASP A 54 7.33 -4.04 0.16
N LEU A 55 7.85 -3.82 1.37
CA LEU A 55 7.79 -4.77 2.49
C LEU A 55 6.65 -4.39 3.44
N GLY A 56 5.81 -5.37 3.81
CA GLY A 56 4.59 -5.09 4.56
C GLY A 56 3.53 -4.45 3.66
N ALA A 57 3.40 -4.98 2.44
CA ALA A 57 2.65 -4.35 1.38
C ALA A 57 1.13 -4.36 1.59
N ALA A 58 0.56 -5.26 2.40
CA ALA A 58 -0.90 -5.41 2.49
C ALA A 58 -1.59 -4.14 3.01
N PRO A 59 -2.65 -3.63 2.34
CA PRO A 59 -3.41 -4.21 1.22
C PRO A 59 -2.93 -3.83 -0.21
N GLY A 60 -1.79 -3.16 -0.34
CA GLY A 60 -1.14 -2.83 -1.62
C GLY A 60 -1.16 -1.35 -1.98
N GLY A 61 -1.45 -0.45 -1.02
CA GLY A 61 -1.63 0.98 -1.30
C GLY A 61 -0.36 1.67 -1.81
N TRP A 62 0.82 1.30 -1.31
CA TRP A 62 2.11 1.84 -1.79
C TRP A 62 2.51 1.21 -3.11
N SER A 63 2.44 -0.12 -3.23
CA SER A 63 2.59 -0.84 -4.50
C SER A 63 1.78 -0.24 -5.66
N GLN A 64 0.51 0.13 -5.44
CA GLN A 64 -0.30 0.82 -6.46
C GLN A 64 0.27 2.18 -6.88
N VAL A 65 0.78 2.96 -5.93
CA VAL A 65 1.40 4.27 -6.20
C VAL A 65 2.69 4.08 -6.98
N VAL A 66 3.54 3.13 -6.59
CA VAL A 66 4.80 2.81 -7.27
C VAL A 66 4.53 2.40 -8.72
N ALA A 67 3.56 1.52 -8.97
CA ALA A 67 3.18 1.09 -10.32
C ALA A 67 2.80 2.27 -11.22
N LYS A 68 1.98 3.20 -10.71
CA LYS A 68 1.61 4.44 -11.43
C LYS A 68 2.82 5.35 -11.71
N LEU A 69 3.78 5.43 -10.79
CA LEU A 69 4.97 6.28 -10.93
C LEU A 69 5.98 5.71 -11.92
N LEU A 70 6.20 4.39 -11.92
CA LEU A 70 7.14 3.73 -12.82
C LEU A 70 6.59 3.58 -14.24
N LYS A 71 5.27 3.54 -14.42
CA LYS A 71 4.61 3.44 -15.75
C LYS A 71 5.14 2.27 -16.59
N GLY A 72 5.37 1.12 -15.95
CA GLY A 72 5.94 -0.07 -16.58
C GLY A 72 7.44 0.00 -16.88
N ASN A 73 8.11 1.11 -16.57
CA ASN A 73 9.55 1.24 -16.66
C ASN A 73 10.18 0.99 -15.29
N GLY A 74 10.55 -0.25 -15.03
CA GLY A 74 11.13 -0.71 -13.77
C GLY A 74 10.56 -2.05 -13.34
N LYS A 75 10.85 -2.43 -12.10
CA LYS A 75 10.33 -3.68 -11.50
C LYS A 75 9.83 -3.41 -10.08
N ILE A 76 8.71 -4.03 -9.72
CA ILE A 76 8.11 -3.88 -8.39
C ILE A 76 7.95 -5.28 -7.81
N ILE A 77 8.52 -5.48 -6.62
CA ILE A 77 8.36 -6.70 -5.84
C ILE A 77 7.71 -6.31 -4.53
N ALA A 78 6.51 -6.81 -4.27
CA ALA A 78 5.78 -6.57 -3.04
C ALA A 78 5.75 -7.85 -2.20
N MET A 79 5.86 -7.72 -0.88
CA MET A 79 5.81 -8.87 0.03
C MET A 79 5.06 -8.53 1.31
N ASP A 80 4.24 -9.48 1.75
CA ASP A 80 3.54 -9.42 3.02
C ASP A 80 3.21 -10.84 3.51
N LEU A 81 2.89 -10.96 4.81
CA LEU A 81 2.33 -12.17 5.41
C LEU A 81 0.87 -12.39 5.00
N LEU A 82 0.16 -11.33 4.61
CA LEU A 82 -1.24 -11.36 4.19
C LEU A 82 -1.35 -11.24 2.67
N PRO A 83 -2.29 -11.98 2.04
CA PRO A 83 -2.51 -11.86 0.61
C PRO A 83 -3.04 -10.47 0.26
N ILE A 84 -2.72 -10.01 -0.95
CA ILE A 84 -3.29 -8.82 -1.55
C ILE A 84 -3.95 -9.17 -2.88
N ASP A 85 -4.96 -8.39 -3.30
CA ASP A 85 -5.49 -8.52 -4.65
C ASP A 85 -4.38 -8.21 -5.68
N PRO A 86 -4.34 -8.86 -6.85
CA PRO A 86 -3.31 -8.57 -7.86
C PRO A 86 -3.27 -7.10 -8.28
N ILE A 87 -2.08 -6.54 -8.51
CA ILE A 87 -1.87 -5.19 -9.04
C ILE A 87 -1.02 -5.32 -10.31
N ASP A 88 -1.49 -4.72 -11.41
CA ASP A 88 -0.75 -4.76 -12.68
C ASP A 88 0.67 -4.21 -12.53
N GLY A 89 1.65 -4.99 -13.00
CA GLY A 89 3.07 -4.63 -12.96
C GLY A 89 3.74 -4.83 -11.59
N VAL A 90 3.09 -5.53 -10.65
CA VAL A 90 3.64 -5.87 -9.33
C VAL A 90 3.77 -7.39 -9.19
N ASP A 91 4.99 -7.86 -8.96
CA ASP A 91 5.25 -9.24 -8.54
C ASP A 91 5.00 -9.34 -7.03
N PHE A 92 4.07 -10.19 -6.59
CA PHE A 92 3.75 -10.34 -5.17
C PHE A 92 4.27 -11.67 -4.61
N ILE A 93 4.90 -11.60 -3.43
CA ILE A 93 5.39 -12.74 -2.66
C ILE A 93 4.58 -12.79 -1.35
N LEU A 94 3.89 -13.92 -1.12
CA LEU A 94 3.24 -14.19 0.15
C LEU A 94 4.23 -14.92 1.06
N GLY A 95 4.72 -14.27 2.11
CA GLY A 95 5.73 -14.87 2.97
C GLY A 95 6.30 -13.93 4.03
N ASP A 96 7.08 -14.51 4.93
CA ASP A 96 7.84 -13.78 5.94
C ASP A 96 9.23 -13.46 5.39
N PHE A 97 9.60 -12.19 5.34
CA PHE A 97 10.92 -11.75 4.90
C PHE A 97 12.05 -12.16 5.85
N ARG A 98 11.73 -12.76 7.00
CA ARG A 98 12.72 -13.32 7.92
C ARG A 98 13.02 -14.78 7.61
N ASP A 99 12.22 -15.42 6.75
CA ASP A 99 12.42 -16.80 6.35
C ASP A 99 13.37 -16.87 5.14
N ALA A 100 14.44 -17.64 5.28
CA ALA A 100 15.46 -17.80 4.25
C ALA A 100 14.94 -18.61 3.05
N GLU A 101 13.86 -19.37 3.19
CA GLU A 101 13.25 -20.07 2.05
C GLU A 101 12.43 -19.14 1.16
N VAL A 102 12.10 -17.94 1.65
CA VAL A 102 11.33 -16.92 0.92
C VAL A 102 12.24 -15.98 0.11
N ILE A 103 13.53 -15.85 0.48
CA ILE A 103 14.49 -14.87 -0.08
C ILE A 103 15.60 -15.56 -0.89
#